data_AF-A0A744KDW2-F1
#
_entry.id   AF-A0A744KDW2-F1
#
_cell.length_a   1.000
_cell.length_b   1.000
_cell.length_c   1.000
_cell.angle_alpha   90.00
_cell.angle_beta   90.00
_cell.angle_gamma   90.00
#
_symmetry.space_group_name_H-M   'P 1'
#
loop_
_entity.id
_entity.type
_entity.pdbx_description
1 polymer ?
#
loop_
_entity_poly.entity_id
_entity_poly.type
_entity_poly.pdbx_seq_one_letter_code
_entity_poly.pdbx_strand_id
1 'polypeptide(L)'
;MKKSLKDQLISYAARYTLLYVINEEPLPWVVLRNIFIMQQCSSTEMFLSERGWKILVSHNKDSGFPVYIALSKYGRKLVVDYSNYQKEMAKIR
;
A
#
# COMPACT_ATOMS: atom_id res chain seq x y z
N MET A 1 15.10 -2.90 14.06
CA MET A 1 15.15 -3.76 12.84
C MET A 1 14.79 -2.93 11.63
N LYS A 2 15.63 -2.93 10.58
CA LYS A 2 15.35 -2.20 9.32
C LYS A 2 14.28 -2.99 8.55
N LYS A 3 13.09 -2.43 8.34
CA LYS A 3 12.04 -3.09 7.54
C LYS A 3 12.52 -3.32 6.11
N SER A 4 12.34 -4.52 5.57
CA SER A 4 12.72 -4.82 4.19
C SER A 4 11.88 -4.01 3.20
N LEU A 5 12.34 -3.87 1.95
CA LEU A 5 11.57 -3.20 0.89
C LEU A 5 10.19 -3.85 0.70
N LYS A 6 10.12 -5.19 0.81
CA LYS A 6 8.88 -5.95 0.71
C LYS A 6 7.92 -5.63 1.84
N ASP A 7 8.40 -5.51 3.08
CA ASP A 7 7.56 -5.15 4.24
C ASP A 7 7.02 -3.72 4.12
N GLN A 8 7.82 -2.80 3.57
CA GLN A 8 7.39 -1.44 3.30
C GLN A 8 6.28 -1.40 2.24
N LEU A 9 6.44 -2.17 1.16
CA LEU A 9 5.42 -2.30 0.10
C LEU A 9 4.14 -2.97 0.62
N ILE A 10 4.24 -3.98 1.48
CA ILE A 10 3.08 -4.61 2.13
C ILE A 10 2.35 -3.59 3.01
N SER A 11 3.09 -2.82 3.81
CA SER A 11 2.51 -1.77 4.66
C SER A 11 1.83 -0.67 3.83
N TYR A 12 2.46 -0.28 2.71
CA TYR A 12 1.89 0.65 1.74
C TYR A 12 0.60 0.11 1.12
N ALA A 13 0.63 -1.13 0.62
CA ALA A 13 -0.52 -1.77 -0.01
C ALA A 13 -1.73 -1.85 0.93
N ALA A 14 -1.51 -2.23 2.19
CA ALA A 14 -2.57 -2.27 3.20
C ALA A 14 -3.20 -0.89 3.40
N ARG A 15 -2.36 0.12 3.64
CA ARG A 15 -2.75 1.51 3.86
C ARG A 15 -3.51 2.11 2.68
N TYR A 16 -2.95 1.98 1.49
CA TYR A 16 -3.58 2.49 0.27
C TYR A 16 -4.90 1.79 0.01
N THR A 17 -4.99 0.47 0.21
CA THR A 17 -6.25 -0.27 0.06
C THR A 17 -7.32 0.22 1.04
N LEU A 18 -6.95 0.49 2.31
CA LEU A 18 -7.89 1.01 3.32
C LEU A 18 -8.50 2.36 2.92
N LEU A 19 -7.76 3.23 2.20
CA LEU A 19 -8.27 4.53 1.74
C LEU A 19 -9.38 4.41 0.71
N TYR A 20 -9.31 3.41 -0.19
CA TYR A 20 -10.13 3.38 -1.41
C TYR A 20 -11.14 2.24 -1.45
N VAL A 21 -10.91 1.15 -0.73
CA VAL A 21 -11.78 -0.04 -0.79
C VAL A 21 -12.80 -0.06 0.36
N ILE A 22 -12.54 0.64 1.45
CA ILE A 22 -13.44 0.62 2.60
C ILE A 22 -14.24 1.91 2.65
N ASN A 23 -15.51 1.81 2.26
CA ASN A 23 -16.52 2.83 2.54
C ASN A 23 -16.87 2.79 4.03
N GLU A 24 -16.04 3.42 4.86
CA GLU A 24 -16.39 3.71 6.26
C GLU A 24 -17.08 5.07 6.33
N GLU A 25 -18.03 5.21 7.25
CA GLU A 25 -18.60 6.52 7.55
C GLU A 25 -17.50 7.49 7.98
N PRO A 26 -17.55 8.77 7.56
CA PRO A 26 -16.50 9.75 7.82
C PRO A 26 -16.55 10.27 9.27
N LEU A 27 -16.43 9.37 10.25
CA LEU A 27 -16.26 9.73 11.65
C LEU A 27 -14.95 10.52 11.83
N PRO A 28 -14.84 11.44 12.80
CA PRO A 28 -13.64 12.27 12.98
C PRO A 28 -12.33 11.47 13.08
N TRP A 29 -12.36 10.31 13.73
CA TRP A 29 -11.19 9.44 13.82
C TRP A 29 -10.83 8.78 12.47
N VAL A 30 -11.81 8.44 11.62
CA VAL A 30 -11.60 7.89 10.26
C VAL A 30 -10.89 8.93 9.41
N VAL A 31 -11.35 10.18 9.50
CA VAL A 31 -10.75 11.31 8.78
C VAL A 31 -9.28 11.49 9.19
N LEU A 32 -9.00 11.53 10.49
CA LEU A 32 -7.63 11.65 11.00
C LEU A 32 -6.76 10.46 10.56
N ARG A 33 -7.26 9.23 10.71
CA ARG A 33 -6.57 8.02 10.25
C ARG A 33 -6.22 8.12 8.76
N ASN A 34 -7.18 8.53 7.93
CA ASN A 34 -7.00 8.63 6.48
C ASN A 34 -5.96 9.69 6.12
N ILE A 35 -5.92 10.84 6.83
CA ILE A 35 -4.87 11.85 6.66
C ILE A 35 -3.49 11.27 6.95
N PHE A 36 -3.32 10.58 8.09
CA PHE A 36 -2.03 9.95 8.42
C PHE A 36 -1.65 8.87 7.41
N ILE A 37 -2.62 8.07 6.95
CA ILE A 37 -2.40 7.06 5.93
C ILE A 37 -1.92 7.71 4.63
N MET A 38 -2.59 8.76 4.14
CA MET A 38 -2.18 9.49 2.92
C MET A 38 -0.75 10.01 3.04
N GLN A 39 -0.41 10.65 4.16
CA GLN A 39 0.94 11.15 4.39
C GLN A 39 1.99 10.02 4.35
N GLN A 40 1.72 8.90 5.01
CA GLN A 40 2.63 7.74 5.04
C GLN A 40 2.79 7.09 3.66
N CYS A 41 1.72 7.02 2.87
CA CYS A 41 1.75 6.54 1.50
C CYS A 41 2.61 7.45 0.62
N SER A 42 2.38 8.76 0.66
CA SER A 42 3.17 9.75 -0.11
C SER A 42 4.65 9.71 0.23
N SER A 43 5.01 9.61 1.53
CA SER A 43 6.41 9.46 1.94
C SER A 43 7.05 8.17 1.40
N THR A 44 6.29 7.08 1.35
CA THR A 44 6.78 5.80 0.81
C THR A 44 6.98 5.88 -0.71
N GLU A 45 6.04 6.48 -1.43
CA GLU A 45 6.13 6.70 -2.88
C GLU A 45 7.33 7.56 -3.25
N MET A 46 7.56 8.66 -2.52
CA MET A 46 8.70 9.54 -2.73
C MET A 46 10.03 8.79 -2.54
N PHE A 47 10.17 8.08 -1.43
CA PHE A 47 11.35 7.28 -1.14
C PHE A 47 11.62 6.18 -2.17
N LEU A 48 10.56 5.53 -2.67
CA LEU A 48 10.67 4.53 -3.73
C LEU A 48 11.10 5.17 -5.05
N SER A 49 10.51 6.30 -5.40
CA SER A 49 10.84 7.07 -6.62
C SER A 49 12.30 7.51 -6.63
N GLU A 50 12.81 8.06 -5.52
CA GLU A 50 14.23 8.43 -5.36
C GLU A 50 15.18 7.25 -5.59
N ARG A 51 14.72 6.04 -5.27
CA ARG A 51 15.48 4.79 -5.49
C ARG A 51 15.24 4.16 -6.86
N GLY A 52 14.51 4.86 -7.74
CA GLY A 52 14.17 4.40 -9.08
C GLY A 52 13.14 3.27 -9.09
N TRP A 53 12.23 3.23 -8.11
CA TRP A 53 11.09 2.32 -8.09
C TRP A 53 9.80 3.07 -8.41
N LYS A 54 8.94 2.46 -9.22
CA LYS A 54 7.59 2.92 -9.50
C LYS A 54 6.58 1.90 -8.99
N ILE A 55 5.51 2.36 -8.36
CA ILE A 55 4.38 1.51 -7.99
C ILE A 55 3.33 1.56 -9.10
N LEU A 56 2.86 0.40 -9.50
CA LEU A 56 1.69 0.22 -10.35
C LEU A 56 0.62 -0.52 -9.55
N VAL A 57 -0.63 -0.13 -9.76
CA VAL A 57 -1.79 -0.81 -9.19
C VAL A 57 -2.51 -1.53 -10.32
N SER A 58 -2.72 -2.83 -10.15
CA SER A 58 -3.57 -3.66 -11.00
C SER A 58 -4.70 -4.23 -10.16
N HIS A 59 -5.69 -4.85 -10.79
CA HIS A 59 -6.77 -5.54 -10.07
C HIS A 59 -6.70 -7.02 -10.40
N ASN A 60 -6.73 -7.87 -9.37
CA ASN A 60 -6.92 -9.29 -9.59
C ASN A 60 -8.40 -9.51 -9.93
N LYS A 61 -8.67 -10.10 -11.10
CA LYS A 61 -10.03 -10.40 -11.57
C LYS A 61 -10.76 -11.39 -10.68
N ASP A 62 -10.02 -12.26 -9.97
CA ASP A 62 -10.60 -13.33 -9.16
C ASP A 62 -10.98 -12.85 -7.75
N SER A 63 -10.16 -11.99 -7.13
CA SER A 63 -10.40 -11.52 -5.77
C SER A 63 -11.09 -10.16 -5.68
N GLY A 64 -11.13 -9.39 -6.77
CA GLY A 64 -11.61 -8.00 -6.77
C GLY A 64 -10.72 -7.02 -6.02
N PHE A 65 -9.66 -7.49 -5.35
CA PHE A 65 -8.74 -6.66 -4.59
C PHE A 65 -7.55 -6.17 -5.45
N PRO A 66 -7.00 -4.99 -5.12
CA PRO A 66 -5.85 -4.46 -5.83
C PRO A 66 -4.59 -5.31 -5.62
N VAL A 67 -3.80 -5.42 -6.67
CA VAL A 67 -2.45 -6.00 -6.67
C VAL A 67 -1.47 -4.88 -6.90
N TYR A 68 -0.49 -4.75 -6.00
CA TYR A 68 0.52 -3.72 -6.05
C TYR A 68 1.80 -4.29 -6.63
N ILE A 69 2.34 -3.61 -7.65
CA ILE A 69 3.54 -4.02 -8.36
C ILE A 69 4.57 -2.90 -8.25
N ALA A 70 5.67 -3.14 -7.54
CA ALA A 70 6.82 -2.24 -7.55
C ALA A 70 7.81 -2.66 -8.65
N LEU A 71 8.08 -1.76 -9.57
CA LEU A 71 9.00 -1.94 -10.69
C LEU A 71 10.23 -1.06 -10.49
N SER A 72 11.41 -1.66 -10.48
CA SER A 72 12.68 -0.96 -10.48
C SER A 72 13.07 -0.54 -11.89
N LYS A 73 13.78 0.59 -12.01
CA LYS A 73 14.46 1.02 -13.25
C LYS A 73 15.44 -0.02 -13.81
N TYR A 74 15.88 -0.98 -12.98
CA TYR A 74 16.76 -2.08 -13.37
C TYR A 74 16.00 -3.36 -13.76
N GLY A 75 14.68 -3.30 -13.96
CA GLY A 75 13.86 -4.45 -14.38
C GLY A 75 13.44 -5.40 -13.25
N ARG A 76 13.86 -5.15 -11.99
CA ARG A 76 13.39 -5.93 -10.84
C ARG A 76 11.92 -5.63 -10.56
N LYS A 77 11.14 -6.66 -10.26
CA LYS A 77 9.71 -6.57 -9.95
C LYS A 77 9.43 -7.19 -8.58
N LEU A 78 8.66 -6.49 -7.76
CA LEU A 78 8.06 -7.03 -6.54
C LEU A 78 6.55 -6.95 -6.68
N VAL A 79 5.87 -8.07 -6.41
CA VAL A 79 4.42 -8.16 -6.43
C VAL A 79 3.93 -8.35 -5.01
N VAL A 80 2.89 -7.61 -4.67
CA VAL A 80 2.19 -7.68 -3.40
C VAL A 80 0.70 -7.85 -3.69
N ASP A 81 0.18 -9.03 -3.39
CA ASP A 81 -1.22 -9.38 -3.52
C ASP A 81 -1.97 -9.23 -2.19
N TYR A 82 -3.30 -9.41 -2.23
CA TYR A 82 -4.15 -9.32 -1.05
C TYR A 82 -3.71 -10.26 0.08
N SER A 83 -3.24 -11.47 -0.25
CA SER A 83 -2.78 -12.44 0.75
C SER A 83 -1.59 -11.91 1.56
N ASN A 84 -0.79 -11.02 0.96
CA ASN A 84 0.37 -10.41 1.60
C ASN A 84 -0.01 -9.27 2.56
N TYR A 85 -1.00 -8.44 2.22
CA TYR A 85 -1.32 -7.23 2.99
C TYR A 85 -2.60 -7.31 3.83
N GLN A 86 -3.42 -8.35 3.70
CA GLN A 86 -4.63 -8.55 4.51
C GLN A 86 -4.34 -8.50 6.03
N LYS A 87 -3.23 -9.09 6.46
CA LYS A 87 -2.83 -9.12 7.88
C LYS A 87 -2.42 -7.74 8.38
N GLU A 88 -1.83 -6.91 7.53
CA GLU A 88 -1.49 -5.53 7.90
C GLU A 88 -2.73 -4.64 7.89
N MET A 89 -3.68 -4.84 6.96
CA MET A 89 -4.95 -4.12 6.98
C MET A 89 -5.72 -4.36 8.29
N ALA A 90 -5.77 -5.61 8.76
CA ALA A 90 -6.44 -5.98 10.01
C ALA A 90 -5.82 -5.37 11.28
N LYS A 91 -4.57 -4.88 11.22
CA LYS A 91 -3.91 -4.19 12.35
C LYS A 91 -4.21 -2.69 12.41
N ILE A 92 -4.65 -2.12 11.28
CA ILE A 92 -4.92 -0.69 11.14
C ILE A 92 -6.41 -0.40 11.37
N ARG A 93 -7.27 -1.36 11.05
CA ARG A 93 -8.65 -1.42 11.52
C ARG A 93 -8.70 -1.63 13.02
#